data_AF-A0A927Z8N6-F1
#
_entry.id   AF-A0A927Z8N6-F1
#
_cell.length_a   1.000
_cell.length_b   1.000
_cell.length_c   1.000
_cell.angle_alpha   90.00
_cell.angle_beta   90.00
_cell.angle_gamma   90.00
#
_symmetry.space_group_name_H-M   'P 1'
#
loop_
_entity.id
_entity.type
_entity.pdbx_description
1 polymer ?
#
loop_
_entity_poly.entity_id
_entity_poly.type
_entity_poly.pdbx_seq_one_letter_code
_entity_poly.pdbx_strand_id
1 'polypeptide(L)'
;MALQMDFSEVISQGQAISARQEAVQDLQNWLNDVINNQLPSLWQGSGYEGYAQRVADMQPSFEAMKQLISDIGSGVVANATKYQEFDEAAGTANRG
;
A
#
# COMPACT_ATOMS: atom_id res chain seq x y z
N MET A 1 1.64 -10.71 31.38
CA MET A 1 2.35 -9.58 30.73
C MET A 1 1.27 -8.83 29.96
N ALA A 2 0.86 -7.65 30.42
CA ALA A 2 -0.10 -6.84 29.66
C ALA A 2 0.64 -6.36 28.40
N LEU A 3 0.06 -6.59 27.22
CA LEU A 3 0.56 -6.02 25.98
C LEU A 3 0.43 -4.50 26.12
N GLN A 4 1.54 -3.80 26.34
CA GLN A 4 1.56 -2.35 26.35
C GLN A 4 1.66 -1.87 24.89
N MET A 5 0.54 -1.95 24.17
CA MET A 5 0.42 -1.47 22.79
C MET A 5 -0.12 -0.05 22.82
N ASP A 6 0.56 0.89 22.14
CA ASP A 6 -0.05 2.18 21.81
C ASP A 6 -0.98 1.99 20.60
N PHE A 7 -2.27 1.76 20.88
CA PHE A 7 -3.26 1.50 19.85
C PHE A 7 -3.35 2.63 18.84
N SER A 8 -3.25 3.89 19.30
CA SER A 8 -3.36 5.05 18.42
C SER A 8 -2.17 5.13 17.47
N GLU A 9 -0.97 4.89 17.97
CA GLU A 9 0.22 4.89 17.13
C GLU A 9 0.18 3.75 16.10
N VAL A 10 -0.20 2.54 16.52
CA VAL A 10 -0.28 1.39 15.61
C VAL A 10 -1.35 1.59 14.54
N ILE A 11 -2.52 2.11 14.88
CA ILE A 11 -3.57 2.47 13.91
C ILE A 11 -3.04 3.52 12.92
N SER A 12 -2.37 4.56 13.41
CA SER A 12 -1.77 5.60 12.57
C SER A 12 -0.74 5.01 11.60
N GLN A 13 0.08 4.06 12.04
CA GLN A 13 1.05 3.37 11.17
C GLN A 13 0.35 2.52 10.10
N GLY A 14 -0.71 1.77 10.47
CA GLY A 14 -1.50 1.00 9.52
C GLY A 14 -2.13 1.87 8.42
N GLN A 15 -2.68 3.02 8.80
CA GLN A 15 -3.21 4.01 7.86
C GLN A 15 -2.11 4.59 6.95
N ALA A 16 -0.95 4.92 7.53
CA ALA A 16 0.20 5.43 6.78
C ALA A 16 0.73 4.41 5.76
N ILE A 17 0.69 3.12 6.09
CA ILE A 17 1.03 2.03 5.16
C ILE A 17 0.03 2.04 4.01
N SER A 18 -1.28 1.97 4.28
CA SER A 18 -2.31 1.98 3.23
C SER A 18 -2.19 3.19 2.29
N ALA A 19 -1.86 4.37 2.82
CA ALA A 19 -1.65 5.57 2.01
C ALA A 19 -0.52 5.44 0.98
N ARG A 20 0.43 4.51 1.16
CA ARG A 20 1.53 4.28 0.19
C ARG A 20 1.09 3.64 -1.12
N GLN A 21 -0.16 3.18 -1.23
CA GLN A 21 -0.73 2.74 -2.51
C GLN A 21 -0.68 3.84 -3.57
N GLU A 22 -0.87 5.11 -3.17
CA GLU A 22 -0.81 6.25 -4.08
C GLU A 22 0.58 6.38 -4.71
N ALA A 23 1.66 6.21 -3.93
CA ALA A 23 3.01 6.25 -4.45
C ALA A 23 3.30 5.14 -5.49
N VAL A 24 2.67 3.96 -5.34
CA VAL A 24 2.77 2.88 -6.35
C VAL A 24 1.99 3.23 -7.61
N GLN A 25 0.82 3.85 -7.45
CA GLN A 25 0.02 4.35 -8.58
C GLN A 25 0.77 5.46 -9.35
N ASP A 26 1.40 6.38 -8.64
CA ASP A 26 2.20 7.46 -9.23
C ASP A 26 3.40 6.91 -10.00
N LEU A 27 4.10 5.92 -9.44
CA LEU A 27 5.20 5.24 -10.11
C LEU A 27 4.71 4.54 -11.40
N GLN A 28 3.57 3.85 -11.34
CA GLN A 28 2.96 3.21 -12.49
C GLN A 28 2.60 4.24 -13.58
N ASN A 29 2.00 5.36 -13.20
CA ASN A 29 1.60 6.42 -14.12
C ASN A 29 2.83 7.06 -14.77
N TRP A 30 3.84 7.39 -13.97
CA TRP A 30 5.09 7.97 -14.45
C TRP A 30 5.81 7.04 -15.43
N LEU A 31 5.94 5.74 -15.12
CA LEU A 31 6.54 4.78 -16.05
C LEU A 31 5.77 4.68 -17.36
N ASN A 32 4.43 4.62 -17.29
CA ASN A 32 3.60 4.59 -18.49
C ASN A 32 3.78 5.85 -19.34
N ASP A 33 3.85 7.03 -18.74
CA ASP A 33 4.04 8.29 -19.46
C ASP A 33 5.42 8.37 -20.12
N VAL A 34 6.48 8.06 -19.38
CA VAL A 34 7.85 8.07 -19.91
C VAL A 34 7.97 7.11 -21.10
N ILE A 35 7.49 5.88 -20.97
CA ILE A 35 7.70 4.85 -21.98
C ILE A 35 6.77 5.05 -23.20
N ASN A 36 5.51 5.43 -22.99
CA ASN A 36 4.53 5.47 -24.07
C ASN A 36 4.40 6.86 -24.72
N ASN A 37 4.82 7.94 -24.06
CA ASN A 37 4.66 9.30 -24.57
C ASN A 37 6.01 10.00 -24.77
N GLN A 38 6.91 9.94 -23.79
CA GLN A 38 8.17 10.69 -23.85
C GLN A 38 9.21 10.00 -24.73
N LEU A 39 9.51 8.73 -24.50
CA LEU A 39 10.51 7.98 -25.26
C LEU A 39 10.25 7.94 -26.78
N PRO A 40 9.02 7.72 -27.28
CA PRO A 40 8.76 7.70 -28.72
C PRO A 40 9.06 9.04 -29.39
N SER A 41 8.92 10.15 -28.66
CA SER A 41 9.25 11.48 -29.17
C SER A 41 10.76 11.73 -29.28
N LEU A 42 11.57 11.02 -28.47
CA LEU A 42 13.01 11.18 -28.38
C LEU A 42 13.77 10.15 -29.22
N TRP A 43 13.19 8.96 -29.39
CA TRP A 43 13.81 7.84 -30.08
C TRP A 43 13.16 7.66 -31.45
N GLN A 44 13.86 8.08 -32.51
CA GLN A 44 13.43 7.78 -33.88
C GLN A 44 13.56 6.29 -34.17
N GLY A 45 12.44 5.56 -34.21
CA GLY A 45 12.37 4.13 -34.53
C GLY A 45 11.61 3.29 -33.48
N SER A 46 11.48 1.99 -33.74
CA SER A 46 10.71 1.04 -32.91
C SER A 46 11.47 0.48 -31.70
N GLY A 47 12.69 0.96 -31.43
CA GLY A 47 13.54 0.43 -30.34
C GLY A 47 12.92 0.54 -28.93
N TYR A 48 11.97 1.46 -28.74
CA TYR A 48 11.27 1.64 -27.46
C TYR A 48 10.13 0.62 -27.25
N GLU A 49 9.62 -0.02 -28.31
CA GLU A 49 8.41 -0.87 -28.24
C GLU A 49 8.58 -2.05 -27.27
N GLY A 50 9.79 -2.59 -27.17
CA GLY A 50 10.11 -3.64 -26.20
C GLY A 50 9.99 -3.19 -24.74
N TYR A 51 10.22 -1.90 -24.45
CA TYR A 51 10.00 -1.33 -23.12
C TYR A 51 8.52 -1.06 -22.87
N ALA A 52 7.78 -0.61 -23.89
CA ALA A 52 6.32 -0.43 -23.79
C ALA A 52 5.63 -1.75 -23.43
N GLN A 53 6.01 -2.85 -24.10
CA GLN A 53 5.50 -4.17 -23.76
C GLN A 53 5.85 -4.58 -22.32
N ARG A 54 7.10 -4.37 -21.88
CA ARG A 54 7.52 -4.71 -20.52
C ARG A 54 6.73 -3.95 -19.45
N VAL A 55 6.46 -2.66 -19.65
CA VAL A 55 5.65 -1.89 -18.70
C VAL A 55 4.20 -2.38 -18.70
N ALA A 56 3.64 -2.73 -19.87
CA ALA A 56 2.32 -3.35 -19.94
C ALA A 56 2.28 -4.69 -19.20
N ASP A 57 3.28 -5.55 -19.37
CA ASP A 57 3.40 -6.84 -18.69
C ASP A 57 3.58 -6.70 -17.17
N MET A 58 4.09 -5.56 -16.70
CA MET A 58 4.22 -5.26 -15.27
C MET A 58 2.92 -4.78 -14.61
N GLN A 59 1.87 -4.47 -15.37
CA GLN A 59 0.59 -3.98 -14.83
C GLN A 59 0.02 -4.87 -13.71
N PRO A 60 0.00 -6.21 -13.82
CA PRO A 60 -0.43 -7.09 -12.73
C PRO A 60 0.45 -6.99 -11.47
N SER A 61 1.74 -6.70 -11.64
CA SER A 61 2.67 -6.54 -10.50
C SER A 61 2.39 -5.25 -9.73
N PHE A 62 2.06 -4.15 -10.42
CA PHE A 62 1.62 -2.92 -9.76
C PHE A 62 0.33 -3.11 -8.98
N GLU A 63 -0.64 -3.83 -9.56
CA GLU A 63 -1.88 -4.16 -8.84
C GLU A 63 -1.60 -5.04 -7.61
N ALA A 64 -0.75 -6.07 -7.75
CA ALA A 64 -0.37 -6.92 -6.63
C ALA A 64 0.33 -6.13 -5.50
N MET A 65 1.20 -5.19 -5.84
CA MET A 65 1.86 -4.32 -4.85
C MET A 65 0.86 -3.40 -4.15
N LYS A 66 -0.06 -2.76 -4.89
CA LYS A 66 -1.12 -1.93 -4.28
C LYS A 66 -1.98 -2.76 -3.34
N GLN A 67 -2.38 -3.96 -3.75
CA GLN A 67 -3.18 -4.86 -2.91
C GLN A 67 -2.43 -5.27 -1.64
N LEU A 68 -1.17 -5.68 -1.76
CA LEU A 68 -0.34 -6.07 -0.60
C LEU A 68 -0.22 -4.93 0.42
N ILE A 69 0.00 -3.70 -0.04
CA ILE A 69 0.06 -2.52 0.82
C ILE A 69 -1.29 -2.29 1.52
N SER A 70 -2.40 -2.46 0.79
CA SER A 70 -3.76 -2.41 1.35
C SER A 70 -3.93 -3.38 2.50
N ASP A 71 -3.56 -4.64 2.24
CA ASP A 71 -3.83 -5.77 3.12
C ASP A 71 -3.02 -5.66 4.40
N ILE A 72 -1.75 -5.27 4.28
CA ILE A 72 -0.89 -5.01 5.43
C ILE A 72 -1.45 -3.87 6.27
N GLY A 73 -1.73 -2.72 5.67
CA GLY A 73 -2.22 -1.55 6.40
C GLY A 73 -3.56 -1.82 7.10
N SER A 74 -4.50 -2.46 6.39
CA SER A 74 -5.80 -2.85 6.94
C SER A 74 -5.67 -3.89 8.04
N GLY A 75 -4.78 -4.87 7.89
CA GLY A 75 -4.51 -5.89 8.89
C GLY A 75 -3.93 -5.32 10.18
N VAL A 76 -3.02 -4.34 10.08
CA VAL A 76 -2.46 -3.63 11.23
C VAL A 76 -3.55 -2.87 12.00
N VAL A 77 -4.38 -2.09 11.31
CA VAL A 77 -5.50 -1.36 11.92
C VAL A 77 -6.49 -2.30 12.59
N ALA A 78 -6.88 -3.37 11.89
CA ALA A 78 -7.84 -4.35 12.42
C ALA A 78 -7.32 -5.06 13.68
N ASN A 79 -6.03 -5.43 13.70
CA ASN A 79 -5.44 -6.06 14.87
C ASN A 79 -5.36 -5.11 16.06
N ALA A 80 -4.92 -3.86 15.86
CA ALA A 80 -4.86 -2.87 16.93
C ALA A 80 -6.24 -2.59 17.53
N THR A 81 -7.26 -2.43 16.68
CA THR A 81 -8.64 -2.20 17.10
C THR A 81 -9.17 -3.35 17.95
N LYS A 82 -8.93 -4.61 17.55
CA LYS A 82 -9.34 -5.79 18.32
C LYS A 82 -8.71 -5.87 19.70
N TYR A 83 -7.42 -5.54 19.81
CA TYR A 83 -6.75 -5.53 21.11
C TYR A 83 -7.26 -4.39 22.00
N GLN A 84 -7.54 -3.21 21.43
CA GLN A 84 -8.15 -2.10 22.16
C GLN A 84 -9.52 -2.49 22.74
N GLU A 85 -10.39 -3.08 21.91
CA GLU A 85 -11.71 -3.56 22.33
C GLU A 85 -11.62 -4.60 23.46
N PHE A 86 -10.65 -5.51 23.39
CA PHE A 86 -10.42 -6.52 24.43
C PHE A 86 -9.97 -5.88 25.75
N ASP A 87 -9.04 -4.92 25.71
CA ASP A 87 -8.53 -4.22 26.90
C ASP A 87 -9.63 -3.38 27.57
N GLU A 88 -10.47 -2.71 26.77
CA GLU A 88 -11.63 -1.97 27.26
C GLU A 88 -12.65 -2.89 27.94
N ALA A 89 -12.99 -4.02 27.31
CA ALA A 89 -13.92 -5.01 27.85
C ALA A 89 -13.42 -5.63 29.17
N ALA A 90 -12.15 -6.03 29.23
CA ALA A 90 -11.52 -6.56 30.45
C ALA A 90 -11.46 -5.50 31.57
N GLY A 91 -11.21 -4.24 31.21
CA GLY A 91 -11.24 -3.11 32.14
C GLY A 91 -12.63 -2.85 32.72
N THR A 92 -13.70 -2.97 31.92
CA THR A 92 -15.08 -2.86 32.39
C THR A 92 -15.52 -4.03 33.28
N ALA A 93 -15.12 -5.26 32.95
CA ALA A 93 -15.49 -6.45 33.73
C ALA A 93 -14.85 -6.47 35.14
N ASN A 94 -13.65 -5.90 35.30
CA ASN A 94 -12.98 -5.81 36.61
C ASN A 94 -13.49 -4.68 37.52
N ARG A 95 -14.36 -3.77 37.03
CA ARG A 95 -14.98 -2.70 37.82
C ARG A 95 -16.44 -3.00 38.19
N GLY A 96 -17.00 -4.10 37.70
CA GLY A 96 -18.36 -4.59 37.99
C GLY A 96 -18.41 -5.53 39.18
#